data_AF-A0A455VDP9-F1
#
_entry.id   AF-A0A455VDP9-F1
#
_cell.length_a   1.000
_cell.length_b   1.000
_cell.length_c   1.000
_cell.angle_alpha   90.00
_cell.angle_beta   90.00
_cell.angle_gamma   90.00
#
_symmetry.space_group_name_H-M   'P 1'
#
loop_
_entity.id
_entity.type
_entity.pdbx_description
1 polymer ?
#
loop_
_entity_poly.entity_id
_entity_poly.type
_entity_poly.pdbx_seq_one_letter_code
_entity_poly.pdbx_strand_id
1 'polypeptide(L)'
;MKKILLGVAALMFAGLLAGCNQLTQYTLNEQEINDYLQKHNEYQKQISVPGLLDAHILLTQLHSQIGRSEPGKVTLSGDAKVSITSILGPQSADLKLTLKAQPVYDREKGAIFLKEMELTDYSVQPEKLQTVMNALTPYLNQ
;
A
#
# COMPACT_ATOMS: atom_id res chain seq x y z
N MET A 1 -5.51 -44.45 -36.25
CA MET A 1 -4.60 -43.29 -36.41
C MET A 1 -5.34 -41.94 -36.49
N LYS A 2 -6.35 -41.75 -37.35
CA LYS A 2 -7.09 -40.46 -37.47
C LYS A 2 -7.74 -39.94 -36.17
N LYS A 3 -8.30 -40.83 -35.32
CA LYS A 3 -8.97 -40.44 -34.06
C LYS A 3 -7.99 -39.92 -32.99
N ILE A 4 -6.75 -40.43 -32.98
CA ILE A 4 -5.69 -40.00 -32.06
C ILE A 4 -5.13 -38.65 -32.53
N LEU A 5 -4.93 -38.46 -33.84
CA LEU A 5 -4.53 -37.17 -34.40
C LEU A 5 -5.55 -36.05 -34.10
N LEU A 6 -6.84 -36.36 -34.19
CA LEU A 6 -7.92 -35.43 -33.84
C LEU A 6 -7.93 -35.07 -32.35
N GLY A 7 -7.66 -36.04 -31.47
CA GLY A 7 -7.55 -35.80 -30.02
C GLY A 7 -6.37 -34.89 -29.66
N VAL A 8 -5.20 -35.10 -30.28
CA VAL A 8 -4.00 -34.27 -30.05
C VAL A 8 -4.20 -32.85 -30.59
N ALA A 9 -4.83 -32.70 -31.76
CA ALA A 9 -5.15 -31.38 -32.31
C ALA A 9 -6.13 -30.61 -31.42
N ALA A 10 -7.16 -31.27 -30.88
CA ALA A 10 -8.10 -30.66 -29.94
C ALA A 10 -7.43 -30.24 -28.62
N LEU A 11 -6.49 -31.05 -28.10
CA LEU A 11 -5.73 -30.75 -26.89
C LEU A 11 -4.77 -29.57 -27.07
N MET A 12 -4.10 -29.47 -28.22
CA MET A 12 -3.29 -28.29 -28.55
C MET A 12 -4.15 -27.02 -28.67
N PHE A 13 -5.32 -27.11 -29.30
CA PHE A 13 -6.23 -25.97 -29.44
C PHE A 13 -6.76 -25.50 -28.08
N ALA A 14 -7.09 -26.43 -27.18
CA ALA A 14 -7.50 -26.12 -25.81
C ALA A 14 -6.36 -25.49 -24.98
N GLY A 15 -5.11 -25.96 -25.16
CA GLY A 15 -3.93 -25.38 -24.53
C GLY A 15 -3.62 -23.96 -25.01
N LEU A 16 -3.79 -23.69 -26.32
CA LEU A 16 -3.62 -22.36 -26.90
C LEU A 16 -4.64 -21.36 -26.36
N LEU A 17 -5.91 -21.76 -26.20
CA LEU A 17 -6.97 -20.89 -25.67
C LEU A 17 -6.76 -20.54 -24.18
N ALA A 18 -6.23 -21.46 -23.36
CA ALA A 18 -5.92 -21.18 -21.96
C ALA A 18 -4.70 -20.25 -21.78
N GLY A 19 -3.80 -20.18 -22.79
CA GLY A 19 -2.59 -19.35 -22.77
C GLY A 19 -2.77 -17.91 -23.26
N CYS A 20 -3.86 -17.58 -23.97
CA CYS A 20 -4.02 -16.25 -24.59
C CYS A 20 -4.23 -15.10 -23.58
N ASN A 21 -4.76 -15.38 -22.38
CA ASN A 21 -5.07 -14.32 -21.41
C ASN A 21 -3.81 -13.66 -20.82
N GLN A 22 -2.71 -14.41 -20.68
CA GLN A 22 -1.43 -13.89 -20.16
C GLN A 22 -0.57 -13.19 -21.22
N LEU A 23 -0.88 -13.41 -22.50
CA LEU A 23 -0.11 -12.83 -23.62
C LEU A 23 -0.53 -11.40 -23.98
N THR A 24 -1.71 -10.98 -23.53
CA THR A 24 -2.30 -9.67 -23.88
C THR A 24 -2.47 -8.74 -22.68
N GLN A 25 -2.36 -9.27 -21.45
CA GLN A 25 -2.58 -8.53 -20.22
C GLN A 25 -1.47 -8.85 -19.22
N TYR A 26 -0.95 -7.81 -18.58
CA TYR A 26 -0.06 -7.93 -17.44
C TYR A 26 -0.86 -7.70 -16.17
N THR A 27 -0.87 -8.68 -15.28
CA THR A 27 -1.62 -8.64 -14.02
C THR A 27 -0.64 -8.54 -12.87
N LEU A 28 -0.84 -7.55 -12.01
CA LEU A 28 -0.16 -7.45 -10.71
C LEU A 28 -1.12 -7.92 -9.63
N ASN A 29 -0.64 -8.85 -8.81
CA ASN A 29 -1.40 -9.34 -7.66
C ASN A 29 -0.92 -8.70 -6.34
N GLU A 30 -1.72 -8.84 -5.29
CA GLU A 30 -1.44 -8.28 -3.96
C GLU A 30 -0.09 -8.78 -3.40
N GLN A 31 0.28 -10.04 -3.64
CA GLN A 31 1.54 -10.60 -3.15
C GLN A 31 2.76 -9.94 -3.82
N GLU A 32 2.73 -9.74 -5.13
CA GLU A 32 3.81 -9.05 -5.86
C GLU A 32 3.97 -7.60 -5.38
N ILE A 33 2.85 -6.91 -5.13
CA ILE A 33 2.88 -5.55 -4.57
C ILE A 33 3.43 -5.57 -3.15
N ASN A 34 3.02 -6.52 -2.31
CA ASN A 34 3.51 -6.63 -0.93
C ASN A 34 5.01 -6.90 -0.88
N ASP A 35 5.51 -7.81 -1.72
CA ASP A 35 6.93 -8.10 -1.82
C ASP A 35 7.73 -6.88 -2.31
N TYR A 36 7.17 -6.13 -3.26
CA TYR A 36 7.78 -4.90 -3.74
C TYR A 36 7.82 -3.82 -2.65
N LEU A 37 6.69 -3.60 -1.97
CA LEU A 37 6.56 -2.61 -0.90
C LEU A 37 7.48 -2.94 0.27
N GLN A 38 7.63 -4.21 0.65
CA GLN A 38 8.54 -4.61 1.73
C GLN A 38 10.01 -4.38 1.39
N LYS A 39 10.43 -4.62 0.14
CA LYS A 39 11.82 -4.40 -0.31
C LYS A 39 12.18 -2.92 -0.44
N HIS A 40 11.20 -2.07 -0.73
CA HIS A 40 11.40 -0.64 -0.95
C HIS A 40 10.71 0.22 0.12
N ASN A 41 10.53 -0.32 1.33
CA ASN A 41 9.85 0.38 2.40
C ASN A 41 10.78 1.39 3.09
N GLU A 42 11.04 2.50 2.41
CA GLU A 42 11.78 3.65 2.96
C GLU A 42 10.84 4.84 3.21
N TYR A 43 9.55 4.57 3.46
CA TYR A 43 8.58 5.63 3.67
C TYR A 43 8.77 6.25 5.06
N GLN A 44 9.41 7.42 5.06
CA GLN A 44 9.56 8.28 6.21
C GLN A 44 8.90 9.63 5.93
N LYS A 45 8.19 10.16 6.93
CA LYS A 45 7.57 11.48 6.83
C LYS A 45 7.93 12.31 8.06
N GLN A 46 8.44 13.50 7.81
CA GLN A 46 8.68 14.51 8.83
C GLN A 46 7.50 15.48 8.83
N ILE A 47 6.91 15.72 9.99
CA ILE A 47 5.87 16.72 10.21
C ILE A 47 6.40 17.71 11.23
N SER A 48 6.36 19.00 10.90
CA SER A 48 6.80 20.06 11.78
C SER A 48 5.69 21.08 11.94
N VAL A 49 5.27 21.29 13.19
CA VAL A 49 4.33 22.35 13.57
C VAL A 49 5.12 23.43 14.31
N PRO A 50 5.39 24.58 13.66
CA PRO A 50 6.30 25.60 14.18
C PRO A 50 5.99 25.99 15.63
N GLY A 51 7.01 25.88 16.49
CA GLY A 51 6.94 26.28 17.90
C GLY A 51 6.15 25.34 18.82
N LEU A 52 5.61 24.22 18.31
CA LEU A 52 4.80 23.28 19.10
C LEU A 52 5.42 21.89 19.16
N LEU A 53 5.64 21.26 18.00
CA LEU A 53 6.15 19.89 17.94
C LEU A 53 6.76 19.55 16.57
N ASP A 54 7.67 18.59 16.58
CA ASP A 54 8.18 17.88 15.42
C ASP A 54 7.89 16.39 15.56
N ALA A 55 7.40 15.74 14.50
CA ALA A 55 7.13 14.31 14.47
C ALA A 55 7.84 13.66 13.28
N HIS A 56 8.63 12.64 13.58
CA HIS A 56 9.25 11.76 12.59
C HIS A 56 8.50 10.44 12.55
N ILE A 57 8.00 10.05 11.39
CA ILE A 57 7.19 8.84 11.19
C ILE A 57 7.94 7.90 10.26
N LEU A 58 8.20 6.68 10.74
CA LEU A 58 8.79 5.61 9.97
C LEU A 58 7.74 4.52 9.76
N LEU A 59 7.34 4.29 8.50
CA LEU A 59 6.37 3.26 8.14
C LEU A 59 7.06 1.94 7.80
N THR A 60 6.49 0.84 8.30
CA THR A 60 7.05 -0.50 8.18
C THR A 60 5.93 -1.51 7.91
N GLN A 61 6.29 -2.70 7.43
CA GLN A 61 5.37 -3.84 7.28
C GLN A 61 4.11 -3.52 6.44
N LEU A 62 4.28 -2.80 5.33
CA LEU A 62 3.18 -2.48 4.44
C LEU A 62 2.55 -3.73 3.81
N HIS A 63 1.23 -3.78 3.82
CA HIS A 63 0.40 -4.80 3.20
C HIS A 63 -0.71 -4.14 2.39
N SER A 64 -0.94 -4.62 1.17
CA SER A 64 -1.87 -4.06 0.20
C SER A 64 -3.05 -4.99 -0.05
N GLN A 65 -4.23 -4.38 -0.20
CA GLN A 65 -5.47 -5.02 -0.62
C GLN A 65 -6.07 -4.22 -1.77
N ILE A 66 -6.37 -4.87 -2.89
CA ILE A 66 -6.81 -4.21 -4.12
C ILE A 66 -8.32 -4.35 -4.26
N GLY A 67 -9.06 -3.24 -4.25
CA GLY A 67 -10.47 -3.20 -4.61
C GLY A 67 -11.44 -3.93 -3.67
N ARG A 68 -10.99 -4.40 -2.50
CA ARG A 68 -11.81 -5.18 -1.56
C ARG A 68 -12.81 -4.33 -0.77
N SER A 69 -12.35 -3.17 -0.30
CA SER A 69 -13.15 -2.19 0.43
C SER A 69 -13.96 -1.30 -0.53
N GLU A 70 -13.29 -0.77 -1.55
CA GLU A 70 -13.87 0.12 -2.55
C GLU A 70 -13.31 -0.22 -3.95
N PRO A 71 -14.16 -0.48 -4.95
CA PRO A 71 -13.70 -0.74 -6.32
C PRO A 71 -12.83 0.38 -6.85
N GLY A 72 -11.70 0.01 -7.46
CA GLY A 72 -10.77 0.98 -8.05
C GLY A 72 -9.83 1.66 -7.04
N LYS A 73 -9.93 1.38 -5.74
CA LYS A 73 -8.98 1.84 -4.71
C LYS A 73 -8.11 0.70 -4.19
N VAL A 74 -6.98 1.06 -3.61
CA VAL A 74 -6.10 0.15 -2.86
C VAL A 74 -6.12 0.58 -1.39
N THR A 75 -6.28 -0.40 -0.50
CA THR A 75 -6.09 -0.22 0.94
C THR A 75 -4.68 -0.70 1.30
N LEU A 76 -3.94 0.11 2.05
CA LEU A 76 -2.64 -0.23 2.61
C LEU A 76 -2.75 -0.28 4.13
N SER A 77 -2.30 -1.36 4.75
CA SER A 77 -2.14 -1.45 6.20
C SER A 77 -0.66 -1.56 6.55
N GLY A 78 -0.26 -1.01 7.68
CA GLY A 78 1.13 -1.09 8.13
C GLY A 78 1.34 -0.63 9.55
N ASP A 79 2.53 -0.93 10.08
CA ASP A 79 2.97 -0.51 11.40
C ASP A 79 3.85 0.73 11.24
N ALA A 80 3.69 1.73 12.09
CA ALA A 80 4.51 2.94 12.04
C ALA A 80 5.11 3.26 13.42
N LYS A 81 6.37 3.68 13.42
CA LYS A 81 7.01 4.25 14.61
C LYS A 81 7.05 5.75 14.49
N VAL A 82 6.63 6.43 15.55
CA VAL A 82 6.65 7.89 15.61
C VAL A 82 7.55 8.35 16.72
N SER A 83 8.46 9.25 16.40
CA SER A 83 9.27 9.99 17.36
C SER A 83 8.81 11.44 17.36
N ILE A 84 8.30 11.90 18.50
CA ILE A 84 7.70 13.22 18.71
C ILE A 84 8.64 14.02 19.60
N THR A 85 9.04 15.20 19.15
CA THR A 85 9.77 16.18 19.95
C THR A 85 8.86 17.37 20.18
N SER A 86 8.57 17.71 21.43
CA SER A 86 7.69 18.83 21.78
C SER A 86 8.31 19.69 22.87
N ILE A 87 7.65 20.80 23.20
CA ILE A 87 8.01 21.65 24.36
C ILE A 87 8.01 20.88 25.70
N LEU A 88 7.30 19.75 25.79
CA LEU A 88 7.21 18.92 26.99
C LEU A 88 8.31 17.83 27.03
N GLY A 89 9.13 17.72 25.98
CA GLY A 89 10.17 16.71 25.82
C GLY A 89 9.88 15.69 24.71
N PRO A 90 10.81 14.75 24.48
CA PRO A 90 10.69 13.71 23.48
C PRO A 90 9.76 12.57 23.94
N GLN A 91 8.97 12.04 23.01
CA GLN A 91 8.07 10.91 23.20
C GLN A 91 8.11 9.99 21.97
N SER A 92 7.81 8.72 22.16
CA SER A 92 7.69 7.77 21.06
C SER A 92 6.35 7.04 21.11
N ALA A 93 5.82 6.70 19.94
CA ALA A 93 4.59 5.95 19.78
C ALA A 93 4.74 4.86 18.71
N ASP A 94 4.07 3.73 18.94
CA ASP A 94 3.83 2.72 17.93
C ASP A 94 2.40 2.89 17.40
N LEU A 95 2.25 2.85 16.08
CA LEU A 95 0.99 3.02 15.37
C LEU A 95 0.69 1.80 14.52
N LYS A 96 -0.60 1.48 14.40
CA LYS A 96 -1.11 0.70 13.28
C LYS A 96 -1.95 1.61 12.42
N LEU A 97 -1.67 1.62 11.12
CA LEU A 97 -2.31 2.52 10.17
C LEU A 97 -3.06 1.72 9.12
N THR A 98 -4.20 2.26 8.69
CA THR A 98 -4.89 1.85 7.48
C THR A 98 -5.08 3.08 6.59
N LEU A 99 -4.50 3.01 5.41
CA LEU A 99 -4.51 4.05 4.39
C LEU A 99 -5.34 3.58 3.19
N LYS A 100 -5.99 4.51 2.51
CA LYS A 100 -6.64 4.29 1.22
C LYS A 100 -5.95 5.14 0.17
N ALA A 101 -5.82 4.62 -1.06
CA ALA A 101 -5.22 5.34 -2.17
C ALA A 101 -5.82 4.94 -3.52
N GLN A 102 -5.70 5.84 -4.49
CA GLN A 102 -6.05 5.61 -5.90
C GLN A 102 -4.82 5.12 -6.68
N PRO A 103 -4.80 3.89 -7.22
CA PRO A 103 -3.79 3.49 -8.18
C PRO A 103 -3.98 4.26 -9.50
N VAL A 104 -2.90 4.87 -9.98
CA VAL A 104 -2.84 5.60 -11.25
C VAL A 104 -1.59 5.16 -12.01
N TYR A 105 -1.79 4.66 -13.23
CA TYR A 105 -0.69 4.27 -14.10
C TYR A 105 -0.12 5.49 -14.84
N ASP A 106 1.18 5.70 -14.68
CA ASP A 106 1.95 6.69 -15.41
C ASP A 106 2.67 5.99 -16.58
N ARG A 107 2.29 6.34 -17.81
CA ARG A 107 2.82 5.72 -19.02
C ARG A 107 4.26 6.12 -19.31
N GLU A 108 4.64 7.35 -18.99
CA GLU A 108 5.99 7.85 -19.28
C GLU A 108 7.02 7.17 -18.38
N LYS A 109 6.63 6.94 -17.12
CA LYS A 109 7.49 6.27 -16.12
C LYS A 109 7.33 4.75 -16.11
N GLY A 110 6.31 4.22 -16.78
CA GLY A 110 5.99 2.79 -16.75
C GLY A 110 5.67 2.28 -15.35
N ALA A 111 5.09 3.11 -14.49
CA ALA A 111 4.93 2.84 -13.06
C ALA A 111 3.49 3.11 -12.58
N ILE A 112 3.06 2.37 -11.56
CA ILE A 112 1.79 2.63 -10.88
C ILE A 112 2.07 3.43 -9.62
N PHE A 113 1.45 4.59 -9.50
CA PHE A 113 1.52 5.44 -8.33
C PHE A 113 0.23 5.30 -7.52
N LEU A 114 0.37 5.29 -6.20
CA LEU A 114 -0.74 5.41 -5.27
C LEU A 114 -0.91 6.89 -4.94
N LYS A 115 -1.94 7.50 -5.52
CA LYS A 115 -2.30 8.92 -5.31
C LYS A 115 -3.45 9.05 -4.32
N GLU A 116 -3.71 10.27 -3.87
CA GLU A 116 -4.83 10.56 -2.95
C GLU A 116 -4.74 9.69 -1.69
N MET A 117 -3.55 9.61 -1.10
CA MET A 117 -3.34 8.80 0.10
C MET A 117 -4.09 9.42 1.27
N GLU A 118 -4.97 8.63 1.87
CA GLU A 118 -5.87 9.06 2.93
C GLU A 118 -5.74 8.10 4.12
N LEU A 119 -5.51 8.63 5.31
CA LEU A 119 -5.60 7.85 6.54
C LEU A 119 -7.06 7.62 6.93
N THR A 120 -7.51 6.37 6.82
CA THR A 120 -8.89 5.99 7.12
C THR A 120 -9.07 5.45 8.53
N ASP A 121 -8.02 4.83 9.09
CA ASP A 121 -8.06 4.31 10.46
C ASP A 121 -6.66 4.24 11.06
N TYR A 122 -6.58 4.36 12.39
CA TYR A 122 -5.35 4.12 13.13
C TYR A 122 -5.60 3.77 14.61
N SER A 123 -4.61 3.08 15.18
CA SER A 123 -4.48 2.91 16.63
C SER A 123 -3.09 3.31 17.08
N VAL A 124 -2.97 3.82 18.30
CA VAL A 124 -1.70 4.28 18.86
C VAL A 124 -1.42 3.68 20.23
N GLN A 125 -0.15 3.39 20.47
CA GLN A 125 0.38 3.04 21.78
C GLN A 125 1.58 3.92 22.15
N PRO A 126 1.66 4.41 23.39
CA PRO A 126 0.66 4.30 24.45
C PRO A 126 -0.58 5.18 24.18
N GLU A 127 -1.74 4.76 24.69
CA GLU A 127 -3.06 5.41 24.47
C GLU A 127 -3.09 6.90 24.82
N LYS A 128 -2.28 7.33 25.80
CA LYS A 128 -2.15 8.75 26.19
C LYS A 128 -1.70 9.66 25.03
N LEU A 129 -1.08 9.11 23.99
CA LEU A 129 -0.65 9.85 22.80
C LEU A 129 -1.74 9.98 21.73
N GLN A 130 -2.92 9.40 21.93
CA GLN A 130 -4.07 9.53 21.02
C GLN A 130 -4.42 10.99 20.74
N THR A 131 -4.44 11.83 21.77
CA THR A 131 -4.76 13.26 21.60
C THR A 131 -3.73 13.98 20.73
N VAL A 132 -2.45 13.64 20.88
CA VAL A 132 -1.37 14.21 20.04
C VAL A 132 -1.52 13.73 18.59
N MET A 133 -1.82 12.44 18.40
CA MET A 133 -2.04 11.90 17.05
C MET A 133 -3.23 12.53 16.35
N ASN A 134 -4.35 12.77 17.06
CA ASN A 134 -5.52 13.45 16.50
C ASN A 134 -5.15 14.85 15.97
N ALA A 135 -4.25 15.57 16.67
CA ALA A 135 -3.77 16.88 16.22
C ALA A 135 -2.86 16.80 14.98
N LEU A 136 -2.21 15.65 14.76
CA LEU A 136 -1.33 15.41 13.62
C LEU A 136 -2.04 14.84 12.40
N THR A 137 -3.20 14.21 12.56
CA THR A 137 -3.98 13.59 11.47
C THR A 137 -4.15 14.49 10.22
N PRO A 138 -4.48 15.80 10.33
CA PRO A 138 -4.63 16.66 9.15
C PRO A 138 -3.35 16.85 8.34
N TYR A 139 -2.18 16.64 8.96
CA TYR A 139 -0.87 16.73 8.31
C TYR A 139 -0.42 15.38 7.73
N LEU A 140 -1.04 14.27 8.14
CA LEU A 140 -0.79 12.95 7.57
C LEU A 140 -1.40 12.82 6.18
N ASN A 141 -2.57 13.43 5.96
CA ASN A 141 -3.33 13.36 4.71
C ASN A 141 -2.92 14.37 3.63
N GLN A 142 -1.96 15.27 3.92
CA GLN A 142 -1.36 16.19 2.94
C GLN A 142 -0.10 15.59 2.32
#